data_AF-A0A958XZS8-F1
#
_entry.id   AF-A0A958XZS8-F1
#
_cell.length_a   1.000
_cell.length_b   1.000
_cell.length_c   1.000
_cell.angle_alpha   90.00
_cell.angle_beta   90.00
_cell.angle_gamma   90.00
#
_symmetry.space_group_name_H-M   'P 1'
#
loop_
_entity.id
_entity.type
_entity.pdbx_description
1 polymer ?
#
loop_
_entity_poly.entity_id
_entity_poly.type
_entity_poly.pdbx_seq_one_letter_code
_entity_poly.pdbx_strand_id
1 'polypeptide(L)'
;IYPRVDDEATIILTYPKTQAIIQASWNWPYNRKDIEIYGTTGYIINRDRENMDILFDEAEGPFNQQAAPLDGAFYDPFAFLAAAVRTRGVNLSYGLSSLENNLIVMEILDAAKRSAERGVTIHLKE
;
A
#
# COMPACT_ATOMS: atom_id res chain seq x y z
N ILE A 1 21.17 -5.17 -15.29
CA ILE A 1 21.25 -4.16 -14.21
C ILE A 1 21.08 -2.81 -14.88
N TYR A 2 20.06 -2.05 -14.51
CA TYR A 2 19.67 -0.79 -15.17
C TYR A 2 20.47 0.37 -14.54
N PRO A 3 21.48 0.94 -15.21
CA PRO A 3 22.46 1.80 -14.55
C PRO A 3 21.99 3.24 -14.28
N ARG A 4 20.75 3.57 -14.63
CA ARG A 4 20.20 4.93 -14.55
C ARG A 4 18.78 4.92 -13.99
N VAL A 5 18.57 4.15 -12.92
CA VAL A 5 17.33 4.14 -12.16
C VAL A 5 17.67 4.22 -10.68
N ASP A 6 16.76 4.77 -9.89
CA ASP A 6 16.86 4.73 -8.43
C ASP A 6 16.45 3.32 -7.97
N ASP A 7 17.36 2.62 -7.31
CA ASP A 7 17.10 1.32 -6.72
C ASP A 7 16.44 1.43 -5.32
N GLU A 8 16.42 2.63 -4.73
CA GLU A 8 15.81 2.92 -3.43
C GLU A 8 15.05 4.25 -3.45
N ALA A 9 13.93 4.31 -2.75
CA ALA A 9 13.14 5.53 -2.58
C ALA A 9 12.43 5.55 -1.21
N THR A 10 12.40 6.73 -0.59
CA THR A 10 11.54 7.05 0.56
C THR A 10 10.56 8.15 0.15
N ILE A 11 9.27 7.86 0.19
CA ILE A 11 8.20 8.82 -0.10
C ILE A 11 7.46 9.12 1.21
N ILE A 12 7.34 10.40 1.55
CA ILE A 12 6.57 10.87 2.71
C ILE A 12 5.30 11.54 2.19
N LEU A 13 4.14 10.97 2.55
CA LEU A 13 2.83 11.52 2.24
C LEU A 13 2.22 12.08 3.51
N THR A 14 1.85 13.36 3.47
CA THR A 14 1.20 14.04 4.58
C THR A 14 -0.25 14.34 4.23
N TYR A 15 -1.16 13.73 4.97
CA TYR A 15 -2.60 14.02 4.93
C TYR A 15 -2.98 14.85 6.16
N PRO A 16 -4.15 15.51 6.18
CA PRO A 16 -4.54 16.37 7.30
C PRO A 16 -4.53 15.70 8.69
N LYS A 17 -4.72 14.37 8.75
CA LYS A 17 -4.82 13.60 10.01
C LYS A 17 -3.90 12.38 10.08
N THR A 18 -3.07 12.15 9.06
CA THR A 18 -2.22 10.96 9.00
C THR A 18 -0.97 11.22 8.17
N GLN A 19 0.06 10.43 8.40
CA GLN A 19 1.28 10.40 7.59
C GLN A 19 1.51 8.96 7.13
N ALA A 20 1.87 8.81 5.86
CA ALA A 20 2.35 7.54 5.32
C ALA A 20 3.79 7.69 4.87
N ILE A 21 4.61 6.69 5.17
CA ILE A 21 6.00 6.59 4.71
C ILE A 21 6.09 5.33 3.87
N ILE A 22 6.49 5.47 2.61
CA ILE A 22 6.66 4.37 1.68
C ILE A 22 8.15 4.20 1.42
N GLN A 23 8.68 3.02 1.73
CA GLN A 23 10.09 2.67 1.53
C GLN A 23 10.21 1.54 0.51
N ALA A 24 10.44 1.92 -0.75
CA ALA A 24 10.63 0.97 -1.84
C ALA A 24 12.13 0.79 -2.07
N SER A 25 12.62 -0.46 -2.09
CA SER A 25 14.01 -0.75 -2.44
C SER A 25 14.14 -2.10 -3.14
N TRP A 26 14.96 -2.13 -4.19
CA TRP A 26 15.45 -3.33 -4.87
C TRP A 26 16.74 -3.88 -4.23
N ASN A 27 17.32 -3.14 -3.29
CA ASN A 27 18.59 -3.46 -2.64
C ASN A 27 18.44 -4.22 -1.32
N TRP A 28 17.21 -4.56 -0.92
CA TRP A 28 17.00 -5.40 0.24
C TRP A 28 17.66 -6.78 0.04
N PRO A 29 18.42 -7.31 1.02
CA PRO A 29 19.05 -8.62 0.91
C PRO A 29 18.05 -9.79 1.05
N TYR A 30 16.78 -9.50 1.32
CA TYR A 30 15.69 -10.47 1.45
C TYR A 30 14.35 -9.86 1.01
N ASN A 31 13.36 -10.71 0.76
CA ASN A 31 12.01 -10.28 0.41
C ASN A 31 11.36 -9.56 1.59
N ARG A 32 11.06 -8.28 1.41
CA ARG A 32 10.38 -7.45 2.42
C ARG A 32 9.10 -6.86 1.82
N LYS A 33 7.97 -7.17 2.45
CA LYS A 33 6.63 -6.66 2.13
C LYS A 33 5.79 -6.62 3.40
N ASP A 34 6.12 -5.67 4.26
CA ASP A 34 5.42 -5.38 5.50
C ASP A 34 4.65 -4.05 5.40
N ILE A 35 3.64 -3.93 6.24
CA ILE A 35 2.88 -2.69 6.43
C ILE A 35 2.70 -2.51 7.94
N GLU A 36 2.98 -1.31 8.43
CA GLU A 36 2.77 -0.93 9.81
C GLU A 36 1.76 0.21 9.88
N ILE A 37 0.73 0.06 10.71
CA ILE A 37 -0.31 1.04 10.93
C ILE A 37 -0.35 1.36 12.41
N TYR A 38 -0.15 2.63 12.74
CA TYR A 38 -0.16 3.12 14.12
C TYR A 38 -1.38 4.00 14.33
N GLY A 39 -2.18 3.63 15.33
CA GLY A 39 -3.34 4.40 15.80
C GLY A 39 -3.07 5.03 17.16
N THR A 40 -4.10 5.71 17.69
CA THR A 40 -4.02 6.37 18.99
C THR A 40 -4.01 5.40 20.18
N THR A 41 -4.52 4.18 20.00
CA THR A 41 -4.66 3.18 21.08
C THR A 41 -3.86 1.90 20.82
N GLY A 42 -3.18 1.79 19.68
CA GLY A 42 -2.46 0.58 19.33
C GLY A 42 -1.98 0.56 17.88
N TYR A 43 -1.69 -0.64 17.37
CA TYR A 43 -1.07 -0.83 16.06
C TYR A 43 -1.53 -2.11 15.38
N ILE A 44 -1.29 -2.17 14.07
CA ILE A 44 -1.34 -3.38 13.25
C ILE A 44 -0.03 -3.45 12.47
N ILE A 45 0.72 -4.55 12.64
CA ILE A 45 1.96 -4.82 11.92
C ILE A 45 1.77 -6.10 11.11
N ASN A 46 1.74 -5.98 9.80
CA ASN A 46 1.73 -7.12 8.89
C ASN A 46 3.17 -7.49 8.59
N ARG A 47 3.65 -8.62 9.13
CA ARG A 47 5.03 -9.08 8.92
C ARG A 47 5.23 -9.61 7.49
N ASP A 48 4.18 -10.18 6.94
CA ASP A 48 4.14 -10.75 5.60
C ASP A 48 2.70 -10.74 5.04
N ARG A 49 2.42 -11.58 4.05
CA ARG A 49 1.11 -11.69 3.39
C ARG A 49 -0.01 -12.11 4.35
N GLU A 50 0.29 -12.90 5.37
CA GLU A 50 -0.70 -13.61 6.17
C GLU A 50 -0.59 -13.27 7.66
N ASN A 51 0.60 -13.03 8.20
CA ASN A 51 0.83 -12.91 9.63
C ASN A 51 0.79 -11.45 10.10
N MET A 52 -0.10 -11.16 11.06
CA MET A 52 -0.32 -9.83 11.63
C MET A 52 -0.14 -9.83 13.15
N ASP A 53 0.54 -8.82 13.67
CA ASP A 53 0.59 -8.48 15.09
C ASP A 53 -0.35 -7.31 15.35
N ILE A 54 -1.24 -7.46 16.32
CA ILE A 54 -2.29 -6.48 16.58
C ILE A 54 -2.27 -6.10 18.05
N LEU A 55 -2.34 -4.80 18.30
CA LEU A 55 -2.58 -4.21 19.61
C LEU A 55 -3.77 -3.25 19.49
N PHE A 56 -4.80 -3.45 20.30
CA PHE A 56 -5.93 -2.52 20.40
C PHE A 56 -6.04 -1.84 21.77
N ASP A 57 -5.56 -2.52 22.82
CA ASP A 57 -5.49 -2.05 24.19
C ASP A 57 -4.17 -2.52 24.82
N GLU A 58 -3.39 -1.57 25.33
CA GLU A 58 -2.12 -1.85 26.00
C GLU A 58 -2.28 -2.75 27.24
N ALA A 59 -3.42 -2.67 27.94
CA ALA A 59 -3.67 -3.49 29.12
C ALA A 59 -3.91 -4.97 28.79
N GLU A 60 -4.48 -5.27 27.62
CA GLU A 60 -4.71 -6.64 27.15
C GLU A 60 -3.45 -7.24 26.49
N GLY A 61 -2.56 -6.38 25.98
CA GLY A 61 -1.35 -6.76 25.29
C GLY A 61 -1.59 -7.18 23.82
N PRO A 62 -0.51 -7.40 23.06
CA PRO A 62 -0.63 -7.72 21.64
C PRO A 62 -1.03 -9.19 21.42
N PHE A 63 -1.70 -9.46 20.30
CA PHE A 63 -2.02 -10.81 19.84
C PHE A 63 -1.70 -10.99 18.36
N ASN A 64 -1.49 -12.24 17.96
CA ASN A 64 -1.25 -12.60 16.57
C ASN A 64 -2.57 -12.96 15.88
N GLN A 65 -2.74 -12.53 14.64
CA GLN A 65 -3.86 -12.90 13.79
C GLN A 65 -3.38 -13.24 12.38
N GLN A 66 -3.98 -14.26 11.78
CA GLN A 66 -3.78 -14.53 10.35
C GLN A 66 -4.84 -13.81 9.51
N ALA A 67 -4.40 -13.22 8.40
CA ALA A 67 -5.29 -12.59 7.43
C ALA A 67 -6.21 -13.66 6.83
N ALA A 68 -7.50 -13.30 6.68
CA ALA A 68 -8.42 -14.17 5.96
C ALA A 68 -8.00 -14.26 4.48
N PRO A 69 -8.12 -15.44 3.85
CA PRO A 69 -7.87 -15.57 2.42
C PRO A 69 -8.85 -14.68 1.65
N LEU A 70 -8.36 -14.07 0.55
CA LEU A 70 -9.23 -13.36 -0.38
C LEU A 70 -10.24 -14.33 -1.00
N ASP A 71 -11.48 -13.88 -1.15
CA ASP A 71 -12.56 -14.69 -1.67
C ASP A 71 -12.74 -14.54 -3.19
N GLY A 72 -13.34 -15.58 -3.79
CA GLY A 72 -13.80 -15.58 -5.17
C GLY A 72 -12.77 -15.08 -6.19
N ALA A 73 -13.16 -14.07 -6.96
CA ALA A 73 -12.36 -13.55 -8.05
C ALA A 73 -11.18 -12.66 -7.59
N PHE A 74 -11.11 -12.25 -6.32
CA PHE A 74 -10.06 -11.34 -5.83
C PHE A 74 -8.75 -12.06 -5.49
N TYR A 75 -8.78 -13.38 -5.31
CA TYR A 75 -7.59 -14.17 -5.01
C TYR A 75 -6.62 -14.28 -6.20
N ASP A 76 -7.16 -14.31 -7.42
CA ASP A 76 -6.39 -14.52 -8.64
C ASP A 76 -6.65 -13.39 -9.65
N PRO A 77 -5.61 -12.73 -10.19
CA PRO A 77 -5.77 -11.59 -11.08
C PRO A 77 -6.47 -11.95 -12.40
N PHE A 78 -6.36 -13.19 -12.90
CA PHE A 78 -7.06 -13.62 -14.10
C PHE A 78 -8.53 -13.92 -13.84
N ALA A 79 -8.84 -14.52 -12.69
CA ALA A 79 -10.21 -14.68 -12.20
C ALA A 79 -10.88 -13.32 -12.00
N PHE A 80 -10.16 -12.36 -11.41
CA PHE A 80 -10.60 -10.97 -11.28
C PHE A 80 -10.93 -10.37 -12.65
N LEU A 81 -10.00 -10.45 -13.60
CA LEU A 81 -10.19 -9.92 -14.95
C LEU A 81 -11.37 -10.57 -15.66
N ALA A 82 -11.50 -11.90 -15.57
CA ALA A 82 -12.61 -12.64 -16.17
C ALA A 82 -13.95 -12.20 -15.57
N ALA A 83 -14.03 -12.02 -14.25
CA ALA A 83 -15.23 -11.53 -13.59
C ALA A 83 -15.55 -10.08 -14.00
N ALA A 84 -14.57 -9.18 -13.96
CA ALA A 84 -14.76 -7.78 -14.32
C ALA A 84 -15.31 -7.61 -15.75
N VAL A 85 -14.80 -8.39 -16.71
CA VAL A 85 -15.25 -8.33 -18.11
C VAL A 85 -16.59 -9.04 -18.33
N ARG A 86 -16.84 -10.17 -17.66
CA ARG A 86 -17.99 -11.04 -17.96
C ARG A 86 -19.24 -10.72 -17.14
N THR A 87 -19.09 -10.44 -15.84
CA THR A 87 -20.24 -10.48 -14.93
C THR A 87 -20.86 -9.11 -14.64
N ARG A 88 -20.24 -7.99 -15.05
CA ARG A 88 -20.65 -6.59 -14.72
C ARG A 88 -20.92 -6.32 -13.22
N GLY A 89 -20.69 -7.29 -12.34
CA GLY A 89 -21.07 -7.27 -10.92
C GLY A 89 -19.88 -7.15 -9.97
N VAL A 90 -18.65 -7.06 -10.48
CA VAL A 90 -17.50 -6.67 -9.65
C VAL A 90 -17.60 -5.17 -9.45
N ASN A 91 -17.86 -4.74 -8.21
CA ASN A 91 -17.74 -3.33 -7.88
C ASN A 91 -16.26 -2.96 -7.94
N LEU A 92 -15.90 -2.16 -8.95
CA LEU A 92 -14.53 -1.72 -9.17
C LEU A 92 -14.22 -0.43 -8.43
N SER A 93 -15.20 0.31 -7.92
CA SER A 93 -14.95 1.63 -7.33
C SER A 93 -13.92 1.54 -6.18
N TYR A 94 -12.78 2.20 -6.36
CA TYR A 94 -11.66 2.21 -5.40
C TYR A 94 -11.09 0.83 -5.04
N GLY A 95 -11.38 -0.21 -5.83
CA GLY A 95 -10.74 -1.52 -5.68
C GLY A 95 -9.25 -1.45 -6.02
N LEU A 96 -8.47 -2.45 -5.57
CA LEU A 96 -7.02 -2.51 -5.81
C LEU A 96 -6.64 -2.42 -7.29
N SER A 97 -7.50 -2.93 -8.18
CA SER A 97 -7.32 -2.93 -9.64
C SER A 97 -8.21 -1.92 -10.38
N SER A 98 -8.72 -0.91 -9.68
CA SER A 98 -9.61 0.10 -10.25
C SER A 98 -8.86 1.22 -10.97
N LEU A 99 -9.53 1.85 -11.93
CA LEU A 99 -8.98 3.02 -12.63
C LEU A 99 -8.80 4.18 -11.66
N GLU A 100 -9.79 4.41 -10.79
CA GLU A 100 -9.79 5.50 -9.80
C GLU A 100 -8.61 5.37 -8.85
N ASN A 101 -8.36 4.16 -8.31
CA ASN A 101 -7.19 3.91 -7.46
C ASN A 101 -5.89 4.08 -8.25
N ASN A 102 -5.83 3.62 -9.50
CA ASN A 102 -4.64 3.77 -10.32
C ASN A 102 -4.31 5.25 -10.60
N LEU A 103 -5.31 6.08 -10.88
CA LEU A 103 -5.10 7.52 -11.10
C LEU A 103 -4.53 8.20 -9.85
N ILE A 104 -5.04 7.87 -8.66
CA ILE A 104 -4.50 8.39 -7.39
C ILE A 104 -3.03 7.97 -7.20
N VAL A 105 -2.73 6.68 -7.44
CA VAL A 105 -1.35 6.17 -7.35
C VAL A 105 -0.43 6.91 -8.33
N MET A 106 -0.86 7.08 -9.58
CA MET A 106 -0.05 7.75 -10.59
C MET A 106 0.20 9.22 -10.25
N GLU A 107 -0.79 9.92 -9.71
CA GLU A 107 -0.63 11.31 -9.27
C GLU A 107 0.39 11.43 -8.12
N ILE A 108 0.32 10.53 -7.13
CA ILE A 108 1.27 10.48 -6.02
C ILE A 108 2.69 10.20 -6.53
N LEU A 109 2.86 9.21 -7.40
CA LEU A 109 4.18 8.83 -7.92
C LEU A 109 4.79 9.91 -8.82
N ASP A 110 3.99 10.59 -9.64
CA ASP A 110 4.47 11.73 -10.43
C ASP A 110 4.91 12.90 -9.54
N ALA A 111 4.13 13.21 -8.50
CA ALA A 111 4.51 14.22 -7.52
C ALA A 111 5.76 13.86 -6.73
N ALA A 112 5.93 12.59 -6.35
CA ALA A 112 7.13 12.10 -5.68
C ALA A 112 8.37 12.25 -6.58
N LYS A 113 8.26 11.95 -7.88
CA LYS A 113 9.35 12.16 -8.83
C LYS A 113 9.73 13.64 -8.96
N ARG A 114 8.74 14.53 -9.14
CA ARG A 114 8.97 15.98 -9.19
C ARG A 114 9.54 16.54 -7.89
N SER A 115 9.15 15.97 -6.74
CA SER A 115 9.70 16.30 -5.43
C SER A 115 11.18 15.95 -5.37
N ALA A 116 11.56 14.73 -5.75
CA ALA A 116 12.94 14.27 -5.77
C ALA A 116 13.83 15.11 -6.72
N GLU A 117 13.34 15.44 -7.91
CA GLU A 117 14.06 16.27 -8.89
C GLU A 117 14.33 17.69 -8.38
N ARG A 118 13.43 18.26 -7.56
CA ARG A 118 13.49 19.66 -7.12
C ARG A 118 13.96 19.84 -5.68
N GLY A 119 13.98 18.77 -4.89
CA GLY A 119 14.28 18.81 -3.45
C GLY A 119 13.24 19.56 -2.62
N VAL A 120 11.97 19.61 -3.06
CA VAL A 120 10.89 20.33 -2.36
C VAL A 120 9.59 19.54 -2.33
N THR A 121 8.79 19.75 -1.29
CA THR A 121 7.45 19.16 -1.16
C THR A 121 6.53 19.63 -2.30
N ILE A 122 5.86 18.68 -2.94
CA ILE A 122 4.80 18.96 -3.92
C ILE A 122 3.45 18.85 -3.23
N HIS A 123 2.67 19.93 -3.25
CA HIS A 123 1.31 19.94 -2.74
C HIS A 123 0.34 19.54 -3.86
N LEU A 124 -0.38 18.44 -3.65
CA LEU A 124 -1.49 18.03 -4.50
C LEU A 124 -2.76 18.80 -4.11
N LYS A 125 -3.64 19.04 -5.08
CA LYS A 125 -4.93 19.67 -4.83
C LYS A 125 -5.95 18.59 -4.48
N GLU A 126 -6.84 18.89 -3.54
CA GLU A 126 -8.06 18.10 -3.32
C GLU A 126 -9.04 18.24 -4.49
#